data_AF-A0A7V7DZZ0-F1
#
_entry.id   AF-A0A7V7DZZ0-F1
#
_cell.length_a   1.000
_cell.length_b   1.000
_cell.length_c   1.000
_cell.angle_alpha   90.00
_cell.angle_beta   90.00
_cell.angle_gamma   90.00
#
_symmetry.space_group_name_H-M   'P 1'
#
loop_
_entity.id
_entity.type
_entity.pdbx_description
1 polymer ?
#
loop_
_entity_poly.entity_id
_entity_poly.type
_entity_poly.pdbx_seq_one_letter_code
_entity_poly.pdbx_strand_id
1 'polypeptide(L)' 'MTVLGISSSPIRNGNVDRMVKFILENSGKPFEFINLTELSYSPCRACVHLCARDNLCRLEDDL' A
#
# COMPACT_ATOMS: atom_id res chain seq x y z
N MET A 1 4.64 13.02 14.09
CA MET A 1 4.85 11.84 13.24
C MET A 1 3.49 11.17 13.05
N THR A 2 3.03 11.05 11.81
CA THR A 2 1.77 10.37 11.47
C THR A 2 2.06 8.91 11.14
N VAL A 3 1.19 7.99 11.55
CA VAL A 3 1.30 6.55 11.24
C VAL A 3 0.44 6.23 10.02
N LEU A 4 0.99 5.51 9.06
CA LEU A 4 0.23 5.00 7.92
C LEU A 4 -0.04 3.51 8.12
N GLY A 5 -1.31 3.12 8.20
CA GLY A 5 -1.71 1.71 8.22
C GLY A 5 -2.23 1.27 6.86
N ILE A 6 -1.61 0.24 6.29
CA ILE A 6 -1.94 -0.28 4.97
C ILE A 6 -2.57 -1.66 5.12
N SER A 7 -3.72 -1.88 4.48
CA SER A 7 -4.33 -3.21 4.33
C SER A 7 -4.38 -3.62 2.86
N SER A 8 -3.93 -4.84 2.58
CA SER A 8 -4.01 -5.47 1.25
C SER A 8 -5.03 -6.63 1.21
N SER A 9 -5.91 -6.73 2.21
CA SER A 9 -6.91 -7.80 2.25
C SER A 9 -7.91 -7.63 1.10
N PRO A 10 -8.15 -8.67 0.27
CA PRO A 10 -9.17 -8.61 -0.78
C PRO A 10 -10.59 -8.50 -0.18
N ILE A 11 -10.76 -8.89 1.09
CA ILE A 11 -12.03 -8.80 1.81
C ILE A 11 -12.09 -7.45 2.53
N ARG A 12 -12.95 -6.56 2.03
CA ARG A 12 -13.21 -5.25 2.64
C ARG A 12 -13.84 -5.39 4.02
N ASN A 13 -13.37 -4.59 4.98
CA ASN A 13 -13.76 -4.66 6.40
C ASN A 13 -13.58 -6.05 7.03
N GLY A 14 -12.68 -6.86 6.45
CA GLY A 14 -12.28 -8.16 6.96
C GLY A 14 -11.38 -8.07 8.20
N ASN A 15 -10.83 -9.21 8.62
CA ASN A 15 -10.04 -9.28 9.85
C ASN A 15 -8.77 -8.42 9.81
N VAL A 16 -8.10 -8.34 8.65
CA VAL A 16 -6.88 -7.53 8.50
C VAL A 16 -7.20 -6.04 8.65
N ASP A 17 -8.24 -5.53 7.99
CA ASP A 17 -8.67 -4.14 8.12
C ASP A 17 -8.97 -3.77 9.58
N ARG A 18 -9.72 -4.63 10.27
CA ARG A 18 -10.08 -4.42 11.68
C ARG A 18 -8.86 -4.43 12.59
N MET A 19 -7.92 -5.37 12.36
CA MET A 19 -6.69 -5.46 13.14
C MET A 19 -5.81 -4.21 12.95
N VAL A 20 -5.61 -3.77 11.70
CA VAL A 20 -4.81 -2.57 11.41
C VAL A 20 -5.47 -1.34 12.04
N LYS A 21 -6.78 -1.13 11.84
CA LYS A 21 -7.52 -0.03 12.46
C LYS A 21 -7.40 -0.02 13.98
N PHE A 22 -7.56 -1.18 14.63
CA PHE A 22 -7.40 -1.31 16.07
C PHE A 22 -6.01 -0.86 16.54
N ILE A 23 -4.94 -1.26 15.85
CA ILE A 23 -3.57 -0.82 16.19
C ILE A 23 -3.42 0.70 16.02
N LEU A 24 -3.93 1.26 14.92
CA LEU A 24 -3.84 2.70 14.65
C LEU A 24 -4.57 3.52 15.71
N GLU A 25 -5.81 3.13 16.04
CA GLU A 25 -6.65 3.77 17.06
C GLU A 25 -5.98 3.76 18.45
N ASN A 26 -5.28 2.66 18.78
CA ASN A 26 -4.59 2.51 20.06
C ASN A 26 -3.13 3.03 20.04
N SER A 27 -2.65 3.54 18.92
CA SER A 27 -1.27 4.05 18.81
C SER A 27 -1.03 5.38 19.54
N GLY A 28 -2.11 6.13 19.84
CA GLY A 28 -2.02 7.47 20.41
C GLY A 28 -1.33 8.50 19.48
N LYS A 29 -1.24 8.20 18.18
CA LYS A 29 -0.66 9.08 17.16
C LYS A 29 -1.71 9.44 16.11
N PRO A 30 -1.59 10.60 15.44
CA PRO A 30 -2.32 10.84 14.20
C PRO A 30 -2.04 9.71 13.20
N PHE A 31 -3.06 9.27 12.49
CA PHE A 31 -2.90 8.19 11.54
C PHE A 31 -3.80 8.32 10.31
N GLU A 32 -3.42 7.61 9.26
CA GLU A 32 -4.21 7.38 8.06
C GLU A 32 -4.32 5.87 7.80
N PHE A 33 -5.48 5.44 7.32
CA PHE A 33 -5.72 4.06 6.92
C PHE A 33 -5.96 4.00 5.42
N ILE A 34 -5.16 3.18 4.72
CA ILE A 34 -5.28 2.94 3.29
C ILE A 34 -5.61 1.46 3.06
N ASN A 35 -6.70 1.20 2.34
CA ASN A 35 -6.99 -0.13 1.81
C ASN A 35 -6.58 -0.18 0.32
N LEU A 36 -5.64 -1.05 -0.03
CA LEU A 36 -5.15 -1.16 -1.40
C LEU A 36 -6.26 -1.57 -2.39
N THR A 37 -7.29 -2.30 -1.96
CA THR A 37 -8.42 -2.69 -2.83
C THR A 37 -9.32 -1.52 -3.28
N GLU A 38 -9.10 -0.34 -2.72
CA GLU A 38 -9.77 0.90 -3.12
C GLU A 38 -8.93 1.72 -4.11
N LEU A 39 -7.67 1.33 -4.32
CA LEU A 39 -6.74 1.99 -5.21
C LEU A 39 -6.64 1.25 -6.54
N SER A 40 -6.42 2.03 -7.60
CA SER A 40 -6.04 1.49 -8.91
C SER A 40 -4.51 1.47 -8.99
N TYR A 41 -3.92 0.28 -9.01
CA TYR A 41 -2.49 0.10 -9.19
C TYR A 41 -2.22 -1.21 -9.93
N SER A 42 -1.05 -1.31 -10.56
CA SER A 42 -0.61 -2.52 -11.27
C SER A 42 0.69 -3.05 -10.65
N PRO A 43 0.89 -4.37 -10.57
CA PRO A 43 2.15 -4.93 -10.12
C PRO A 43 3.26 -4.67 -11.15
N CYS A 44 4.51 -4.84 -10.70
CA CYS A 44 5.65 -4.85 -11.61
C CYS A 44 5.44 -5.87 -12.74
N ARG A 45 5.69 -5.46 -13.98
CA ARG A 45 5.55 -6.31 -15.18
C ARG A 45 6.79 -7.16 -15.49
N ALA A 46 7.81 -7.10 -14.65
CA ALA A 46 9.08 -7.81 -14.84
C ALA A 46 9.69 -7.62 -16.24
N CYS A 47 9.71 -6.38 -16.74
CA CYS A 47 10.26 -6.08 -18.07
C CYS A 47 11.77 -6.38 -18.16
N VAL A 48 12.51 -6.30 -17.04
CA VAL A 48 13.97 -6.49 -16.91
C VAL A 48 14.80 -5.46 -17.69
N HIS A 49 14.64 -5.40 -19.00
CA HIS A 49 15.40 -4.51 -19.91
C HIS A 49 15.22 -3.01 -19.62
N LEU A 50 14.18 -2.62 -18.89
CA LEU A 50 13.88 -1.22 -18.57
C LEU A 50 14.57 -0.69 -17.30
N CYS A 51 14.65 -1.49 -16.25
CA CYS A 51 15.05 -1.01 -14.91
C CYS A 51 16.15 -1.82 -14.22
N ALA A 52 16.59 -2.97 -14.77
CA ALA A 52 17.54 -3.84 -14.09
C ALA A 52 18.93 -3.21 -13.85
N ARG A 53 19.28 -2.15 -14.59
CA ARG A 53 20.60 -1.50 -14.48
C ARG A 53 20.67 -0.50 -13.31
N ASP A 54 19.58 0.21 -13.03
CA ASP A 54 19.54 1.34 -12.09
C ASP A 54 18.43 1.24 -11.02
N ASN A 55 17.58 0.22 -11.09
CA ASN A 55 16.40 0.01 -10.24
C ASN A 55 15.37 1.15 -10.30
N LEU A 56 15.34 1.91 -11.41
CA LEU A 56 14.35 2.96 -11.63
C LEU A 56 13.35 2.49 -12.69
N CYS A 57 12.07 2.40 -12.32
CA CYS A 57 11.01 2.06 -13.25
C CYS A 57 10.96 3.09 -14.39
N ARG A 58 10.92 2.63 -15.64
CA ARG A 58 10.81 3.49 -16.83
C ARG A 58 9.39 3.54 -17.39
N LEU A 59 8.47 2.81 -16.77
CA LEU A 59 7.06 2.92 -17.11
C LEU A 59 6.57 4.24 -16.54
N GLU A 60 5.72 4.95 -17.29
CA GLU A 60 4.88 5.99 -16.71
C GLU A 60 3.85 5.27 -15.82
N ASP A 61 4.23 5.05 -14.57
CA ASP A 61 3.29 4.89 -13.48
C ASP A 61 2.94 6.29 -12.95
N ASP A 62 1.85 6.40 -12.17
CA ASP A 62 1.38 7.67 -11.61
C ASP A 62 2.32 8.22 -10.50
N LEU A 63 3.64 8.01 -10.62
CA LEU A 63 4.69 8.54 -9.73
C LEU A 63 4.95 10.03 -9.95
#